data_AF-A0A0A8F6E7-F1
#
_entry.id   AF-A0A0A8F6E7-F1
#
_cell.length_a   1.000
_cell.length_b   1.000
_cell.length_c   1.000
_cell.angle_alpha   90.00
_cell.angle_beta   90.00
_cell.angle_gamma   90.00
#
_symmetry.space_group_name_H-M   'P 1'
#
loop_
_entity.id
_entity.type
_entity.pdbx_description
1 polymer ?
#
loop_
_entity_poly.entity_id
_entity_poly.type
_entity_poly.pdbx_seq_one_letter_code
_entity_poly.pdbx_strand_id
1 'polypeptide(L)'
;MAATTRVNGLPVDVPVGRARRELADRPGRITAGLGRTRCGPAGAVIAALRAGLGLDDRVMELSINHARQWRGIPLRLTAGTSTVCLPRLDAAEALQLAAADAKLRDAYEPLARLHVPAHP
;
A
#
# COMPACT_ATOMS: atom_id res chain seq x y z
N MET A 1 -0.97 -5.29 -16.41
CA MET A 1 -0.29 -4.07 -16.90
C MET A 1 -0.12 -3.12 -15.73
N ALA A 2 0.48 -1.95 -15.97
CA ALA A 2 0.58 -0.87 -14.99
C ALA A 2 0.11 0.43 -15.67
N ALA A 3 -1.21 0.58 -15.83
CA ALA A 3 -1.82 1.64 -16.65
C ALA A 3 -1.53 3.06 -16.12
N THR A 4 -1.26 3.14 -14.82
CA THR A 4 -1.11 4.38 -14.06
C THR A 4 0.35 4.79 -13.86
N THR A 5 1.31 3.93 -14.22
CA THR A 5 2.73 4.24 -14.05
C THR A 5 3.18 5.26 -15.09
N ARG A 6 3.92 6.27 -14.62
CA ARG A 6 4.44 7.38 -15.43
C ARG A 6 5.90 7.64 -15.07
N VAL A 7 6.71 8.04 -16.04
CA VAL A 7 8.07 8.58 -15.84
C VAL A 7 8.12 9.94 -16.52
N ASN A 8 8.45 11.01 -15.79
CA ASN A 8 8.39 12.39 -16.29
C ASN A 8 7.03 12.75 -16.93
N GLY A 9 5.93 12.22 -16.35
CA GLY A 9 4.58 12.44 -16.86
C GLY A 9 4.19 11.60 -18.08
N LEU A 10 5.11 10.81 -18.64
CA LEU A 10 4.85 9.96 -19.81
C LEU A 10 4.49 8.54 -19.39
N PRO A 11 3.48 7.90 -20.04
CA PRO A 11 3.23 6.47 -19.87
C PRO A 11 4.47 5.66 -20.22
N VAL A 12 4.75 4.62 -19.44
CA VAL A 12 5.87 3.71 -19.70
C VAL A 12 5.35 2.27 -19.69
N ASP A 13 5.90 1.45 -20.58
CA ASP A 13 5.69 0.02 -20.47
C ASP A 13 6.53 -0.52 -19.31
N VAL A 14 5.86 -1.17 -18.37
CA VAL A 14 6.47 -1.70 -17.15
C VAL A 14 6.52 -3.22 -17.28
N PRO A 15 7.69 -3.87 -17.08
CA PRO A 15 7.76 -5.31 -17.01
C PRO A 15 7.17 -5.81 -15.66
N VAL A 16 5.85 -5.71 -15.52
CA VAL A 16 5.12 -5.88 -14.25
C VAL A 16 5.43 -7.22 -13.60
N GLY A 17 5.54 -8.30 -14.39
CA GLY A 17 5.90 -9.62 -13.86
C GLY A 17 7.27 -9.65 -13.20
N ARG A 18 8.28 -9.01 -13.80
CA ARG A 18 9.63 -8.92 -13.23
C ARG A 18 9.63 -8.02 -12.00
N ALA A 19 9.00 -6.86 -12.08
CA ALA A 19 8.91 -5.93 -10.97
C ALA A 19 8.24 -6.58 -9.74
N ARG A 20 7.13 -7.31 -9.94
CA ARG A 20 6.44 -8.02 -8.87
C ARG A 20 7.30 -9.08 -8.20
N ARG A 21 8.00 -9.91 -8.98
CA ARG A 21 8.92 -10.92 -8.42
C ARG A 21 10.02 -10.27 -7.59
N GLU A 22 10.69 -9.27 -8.13
CA GLU A 22 11.75 -8.57 -7.41
C GLU A 22 11.27 -7.92 -6.11
N LEU A 23 10.07 -7.31 -6.12
CA LEU A 23 9.48 -6.71 -4.94
C LEU A 23 9.08 -7.76 -3.88
N ALA A 24 8.57 -8.91 -4.31
CA ALA A 24 8.19 -10.00 -3.42
C ALA A 24 9.41 -10.71 -2.80
N ASP A 25 10.47 -10.91 -3.58
CA ASP A 25 11.64 -11.69 -3.15
C ASP A 25 12.61 -10.88 -2.28
N ARG A 26 12.66 -9.55 -2.48
CA ARG A 26 13.65 -8.68 -1.84
C ARG A 26 13.62 -8.73 -0.30
N PRO A 27 12.46 -8.68 0.39
CA PRO A 27 12.42 -8.84 1.84
C PRO A 27 13.04 -10.16 2.31
N GLY A 28 12.78 -11.26 1.59
CA GLY A 28 13.37 -12.58 1.88
C GLY A 28 14.89 -12.57 1.76
N ARG A 29 15.44 -11.98 0.69
CA ARG A 29 16.88 -11.82 0.50
C ARG A 29 17.53 -10.98 1.59
N ILE A 30 16.88 -9.89 2.02
CA ILE A 30 17.37 -9.05 3.13
C ILE A 30 17.37 -9.84 4.44
N THR A 31 16.29 -10.57 4.72
CA THR A 31 16.18 -11.39 5.94
C THR A 31 17.22 -12.51 5.96
N ALA A 32 17.51 -13.15 4.83
CA ALA A 32 18.54 -14.18 4.75
C ALA A 32 19.94 -13.65 5.08
N GLY A 33 20.26 -12.40 4.69
CA GLY A 33 21.57 -11.79 4.97
C GLY A 33 21.68 -11.08 6.33
N LEU A 34 20.61 -10.42 6.79
CA LEU A 34 20.61 -9.48 7.93
C LEU A 34 19.62 -9.85 9.05
N GLY A 35 18.89 -10.97 8.91
CA GLY A 35 17.90 -11.47 9.86
C GLY A 35 16.57 -10.71 9.87
N ARG A 36 16.52 -9.46 9.39
CA ARG A 36 15.28 -8.66 9.26
C ARG A 36 15.45 -7.42 8.38
N THR A 37 14.34 -6.98 7.79
CA THR A 37 14.25 -5.67 7.12
C THR A 37 13.97 -4.57 8.16
N ARG A 38 14.78 -3.48 8.17
CA ARG A 38 14.68 -2.40 9.18
C ARG A 38 14.51 -1.01 8.58
N CYS A 39 15.50 -0.58 7.80
CA CYS A 39 15.62 0.81 7.36
C CYS A 39 14.51 1.22 6.38
N GLY A 40 14.07 0.31 5.50
CA GLY A 40 12.97 0.57 4.57
C GLY A 40 11.65 0.92 5.28
N PRO A 41 11.12 0.01 6.14
CA PRO A 41 9.92 0.28 6.94
C PRO A 41 10.06 1.51 7.85
N ALA A 42 11.20 1.69 8.52
CA ALA A 42 11.42 2.86 9.37
C ALA A 42 11.36 4.18 8.57
N GLY A 43 11.98 4.22 7.38
CA GLY A 43 11.92 5.37 6.49
C GLY A 43 10.50 5.65 5.99
N ALA A 44 9.72 4.61 5.68
CA ALA A 44 8.32 4.75 5.27
C ALA A 44 7.45 5.34 6.40
N VAL A 45 7.66 4.88 7.65
CA VAL A 45 6.96 5.43 8.82
C VAL A 45 7.33 6.90 9.06
N ILE A 46 8.62 7.24 9.00
CA ILE A 46 9.07 8.64 9.16
C ILE A 46 8.48 9.53 8.08
N ALA A 47 8.46 9.08 6.82
CA ALA A 47 7.86 9.84 5.72
C ALA A 47 6.35 10.07 5.94
N ALA A 48 5.63 9.04 6.39
CA ALA A 48 4.20 9.15 6.69
C ALA A 48 3.93 10.11 7.86
N LEU A 49 4.75 10.07 8.91
CA LEU A 49 4.66 10.99 10.05
C LEU A 49 4.91 12.44 9.61
N ARG A 50 5.95 12.69 8.81
CA ARG A 50 6.23 14.05 8.30
C ARG A 50 5.07 14.59 7.48
N ALA A 51 4.50 13.76 6.60
CA ALA A 51 3.36 14.16 5.79
C ALA A 51 2.09 14.41 6.63
N GLY A 52 1.81 13.53 7.60
CA GLY A 52 0.67 13.67 8.51
C GLY A 52 0.77 14.85 9.47
N LEU A 53 1.99 15.26 9.83
CA LEU A 53 2.25 16.48 10.62
C LEU A 53 2.27 17.76 9.77
N GLY A 54 2.04 17.66 8.45
CA GLY A 54 2.07 18.82 7.54
C GLY A 54 3.46 19.39 7.26
N LEU A 55 4.51 18.60 7.47
CA LEU A 55 5.90 18.99 7.20
C LEU A 55 6.33 18.68 5.75
N ASP A 56 5.52 17.95 5.00
CA ASP A 56 5.79 17.50 3.62
C ASP A 56 4.47 17.20 2.89
N ASP A 57 4.24 17.82 1.73
CA ASP A 57 3.06 17.59 0.90
C ASP A 57 3.35 16.54 -0.17
N ARG A 58 2.61 15.44 -0.17
CA ARG A 58 2.90 14.31 -1.06
C ARG A 58 1.75 13.35 -1.23
N VAL A 59 1.87 12.49 -2.25
CA VAL A 59 1.03 11.30 -2.40
C VAL A 59 1.76 10.11 -1.77
N MET A 60 1.06 9.36 -0.91
CA MET A 60 1.57 8.12 -0.30
C MET A 60 0.50 7.04 -0.33
N GLU A 61 0.91 5.79 -0.51
CA GLU A 61 0.03 4.64 -0.31
C GLU A 61 0.07 4.22 1.16
N LEU A 62 -1.06 4.33 1.85
CA LEU A 62 -1.19 3.95 3.26
C LEU A 62 -2.35 2.97 3.44
N SER A 63 -2.20 2.05 4.40
CA SER A 63 -3.28 1.13 4.77
C SER A 63 -4.32 1.87 5.59
N ILE A 64 -5.49 2.13 5.01
CA ILE A 64 -6.61 2.79 5.67
C ILE A 64 -7.91 2.03 5.46
N ASN A 65 -8.91 2.31 6.29
CA ASN A 65 -10.27 1.90 5.99
C ASN A 65 -10.86 2.85 4.94
N HIS A 66 -11.20 2.30 3.78
CA HIS A 66 -11.93 3.02 2.75
C HIS A 66 -12.98 2.10 2.15
N ALA A 67 -14.22 2.58 2.03
CA ALA A 67 -15.35 1.77 1.58
C ALA A 67 -15.48 0.44 2.37
N ARG A 68 -15.23 0.48 3.69
CA ARG A 68 -15.27 -0.68 4.62
C ARG A 68 -14.21 -1.75 4.37
N GLN A 69 -13.16 -1.44 3.63
CA GLN A 69 -12.05 -2.35 3.35
C GLN A 69 -10.74 -1.74 3.84
N TRP A 70 -9.95 -2.54 4.57
CA TRP A 70 -8.61 -2.15 5.02
C TRP A 70 -7.58 -2.61 3.99
N ARG A 71 -6.98 -1.68 3.25
CA ARG A 71 -5.92 -1.96 2.27
C ARG A 71 -5.08 -0.71 2.00
N GLY A 72 -3.95 -0.89 1.31
CA GLY A 72 -3.15 0.21 0.78
C GLY A 72 -3.94 1.04 -0.23
N ILE A 73 -4.08 2.35 0.02
CA ILE A 73 -4.76 3.30 -0.86
C ILE A 73 -3.90 4.56 -1.00
N PRO A 74 -3.79 5.11 -2.22
CA PRO A 74 -3.12 6.39 -2.44
C PRO A 74 -3.89 7.54 -1.78
N LEU A 75 -3.21 8.23 -0.88
CA LEU A 75 -3.67 9.44 -0.21
C LEU A 75 -2.80 10.61 -0.64
N ARG A 76 -3.43 11.73 -0.97
CA ARG A 76 -2.77 13.02 -1.06
C ARG A 76 -2.80 13.65 0.31
N LEU A 77 -1.63 13.87 0.89
CA LEU A 77 -1.43 14.62 2.12
C LEU A 77 -1.02 16.05 1.78
N THR A 78 -1.76 17.01 2.30
CA THR A 78 -1.53 18.46 2.13
C THR A 78 -1.70 19.13 3.48
N ALA A 79 -0.64 19.75 3.99
CA ALA A 79 -0.60 20.38 5.31
C ALA A 79 -1.17 19.48 6.43
N GLY A 80 -0.84 18.18 6.40
CA GLY A 80 -1.30 17.19 7.39
C GLY A 80 -2.70 16.63 7.14
N THR A 81 -3.45 17.20 6.19
CA THR A 81 -4.78 16.73 5.82
C THR A 81 -4.68 15.68 4.71
N SER A 82 -5.35 14.53 4.89
CA SER A 82 -5.36 13.46 3.90
C SER A 82 -6.64 13.47 3.05
N THR A 83 -6.48 13.26 1.75
CA THR A 83 -7.58 13.07 0.78
C THR A 83 -7.32 11.85 -0.08
N VAL A 84 -8.35 11.03 -0.30
CA VAL A 84 -8.24 9.83 -1.13
C VAL A 84 -8.02 10.23 -2.60
N CYS A 85 -7.02 9.63 -3.25
CA CYS A 85 -6.64 9.95 -4.63
C CYS A 85 -6.52 8.66 -5.46
N LEU A 86 -7.64 7.96 -5.65
CA LEU A 86 -7.67 6.70 -6.40
C LEU A 86 -7.36 6.94 -7.88
N PRO A 87 -6.44 6.17 -8.47
CA PRO A 87 -6.21 6.23 -9.90
C PRO A 87 -7.34 5.51 -10.65
N ARG A 88 -7.49 5.84 -11.93
CA ARG A 88 -8.36 5.08 -12.83
C ARG A 88 -7.67 3.75 -13.16
N LEU A 89 -8.25 2.65 -12.71
CA LEU A 89 -7.78 1.30 -13.00
C LEU A 89 -8.34 0.78 -14.32
N ASP A 90 -7.55 -0.01 -15.04
CA ASP A 90 -8.09 -0.85 -16.11
C ASP A 90 -8.84 -2.08 -15.55
N ALA A 91 -9.51 -2.83 -16.42
CA ALA A 91 -10.31 -3.99 -16.00
C ALA A 91 -9.47 -5.09 -15.32
N ALA A 92 -8.23 -5.28 -15.76
CA ALA A 92 -7.34 -6.30 -15.18
C ALA A 92 -6.81 -5.86 -13.81
N GLU A 93 -6.48 -4.58 -13.65
CA GLU A 93 -6.09 -3.98 -12.37
C GLU A 93 -7.26 -3.99 -11.37
N ALA A 94 -8.48 -3.68 -11.81
CA ALA A 94 -9.67 -3.74 -10.98
C ALA A 94 -9.96 -5.18 -10.48
N LEU A 95 -9.81 -6.18 -11.35
CA LEU A 95 -9.94 -7.59 -10.97
C LEU A 95 -8.87 -8.01 -9.95
N GLN A 96 -7.62 -7.55 -10.12
CA GLN A 96 -6.55 -7.82 -9.16
C GLN A 96 -6.80 -7.16 -7.81
N LEU A 97 -7.34 -5.94 -7.78
CA LEU A 97 -7.72 -5.27 -6.55
C LEU A 97 -8.83 -6.04 -5.82
N ALA A 98 -9.87 -6.46 -6.53
CA ALA A 98 -10.95 -7.27 -5.96
C ALA A 98 -10.43 -8.61 -5.40
N ALA A 99 -9.50 -9.27 -6.09
CA ALA A 99 -8.86 -10.48 -5.61
C ALA A 99 -8.01 -10.23 -4.35
N ALA A 100 -7.35 -9.07 -4.24
CA ALA A 100 -6.62 -8.68 -3.03
C ALA A 100 -7.57 -8.40 -1.85
N ASP A 101 -8.69 -7.70 -2.10
CA ASP A 101 -9.73 -7.47 -1.09
C ASP A 101 -10.30 -8.78 -0.54
N ALA A 102 -10.58 -9.75 -1.41
CA ALA A 102 -11.02 -11.08 -1.00
C ALA A 102 -9.99 -11.76 -0.08
N LYS A 103 -8.71 -11.79 -0.48
CA LYS A 103 -7.64 -12.40 0.33
C LYS A 103 -7.49 -11.73 1.69
N LEU A 104 -7.57 -10.40 1.75
CA LEU A 104 -7.47 -9.66 3.01
C LEU A 104 -8.65 -10.01 3.91
N ARG A 105 -9.88 -9.94 3.40
CA ARG A 105 -11.07 -10.33 4.15
C ARG A 105 -10.94 -11.75 4.68
N ASP A 106 -10.60 -12.72 3.84
CA ASP A 106 -10.53 -14.13 4.23
C ASP A 106 -9.42 -14.37 5.29
N ALA A 107 -8.33 -13.59 5.25
CA ALA A 107 -7.27 -13.63 6.26
C ALA A 107 -7.68 -12.97 7.60
N TYR A 108 -8.45 -11.89 7.55
CA TYR A 108 -8.86 -11.14 8.75
C TYR A 108 -10.14 -11.66 9.39
N GLU A 109 -11.03 -12.34 8.66
CA GLU A 109 -12.30 -12.84 9.17
C GLU A 109 -12.14 -13.78 10.37
N PRO A 110 -11.18 -14.75 10.39
CA PRO A 110 -10.93 -15.56 11.58
C PRO A 110 -10.47 -14.71 12.78
N LEU A 111 -9.64 -13.70 12.56
CA LEU A 111 -9.13 -12.81 13.61
C LEU A 111 -10.24 -11.93 14.19
N ALA A 112 -11.14 -11.43 13.35
CA ALA A 112 -12.29 -10.64 13.77
C ALA A 112 -13.24 -11.45 14.68
N ARG A 113 -13.41 -12.75 14.43
CA ARG A 113 -14.19 -13.65 15.31
C ARG A 113 -13.55 -13.88 16.67
N LEU A 114 -12.22 -13.82 16.75
CA LEU A 114 -11.46 -13.96 17.99
C LEU A 114 -11.37 -12.65 18.78
N HIS A 115 -11.71 -11.52 18.15
CA HIS A 115 -11.74 -10.23 18.82
C HIS A 115 -12.92 -10.17 19.78
N VAL A 116 -12.64 -10.33 21.07
CA VAL A 116 -13.53 -9.90 22.13
C VAL A 116 -13.41 -8.37 22.21
N PRO A 117 -14.46 -7.59 21.93
CA PRO A 117 -14.39 -6.15 22.10
C PRO A 117 -14.08 -5.88 23.57
N ALA A 118 -12.95 -5.21 23.83
CA ALA A 118 -12.74 -4.61 25.14
C ALA A 118 -13.87 -3.58 25.33
N HIS A 119 -14.61 -3.70 26.43
CA HIS A 119 -15.76 -2.85 26.73
C HIS A 119 -15.41 -1.35 26.69
N PRO A 120 -16.39 -0.50 26.36
CA PRO A 120 -16.21 0.93 26.07
C PRO A 120 -15.63 1.74 27.22
#